data_AF-A0A315VEQ0-F1
#
_entry.id   AF-A0A315VEQ0-F1
#
_cell.length_a   1.000
_cell.length_b   1.000
_cell.length_c   1.000
_cell.angle_alpha   90.00
_cell.angle_beta   90.00
_cell.angle_gamma   90.00
#
_symmetry.space_group_name_H-M   'P 1'
#
loop_
_entity.id
_entity.type
_entity.pdbx_description
1 polymer ?
#
loop_
_entity_poly.entity_id
_entity_poly.type
_entity_poly.pdbx_seq_one_letter_code
_entity_poly.pdbx_strand_id
1 'polypeptide(L)'
;MSLNNPVNKNRLKEMYEDLRCDWPKIKKNLKSNNKHPDSVKELILVDQYRQLTVQNLQMILYSEKQDAGSQKPVLENEAGNPPDVLEYLGSECYWLGCLMALNNPPLQPDWENHPPSMDRWDLFPRNITTASENE
;
A
#
# COMPACT_ATOMS: atom_id res chain seq x y z
N MET A 1 -18.82 -4.71 -11.14
CA MET A 1 -18.92 -5.38 -9.84
C MET A 1 -18.24 -4.49 -8.81
N SER A 2 -19.00 -3.91 -7.89
CA SER A 2 -18.46 -3.04 -6.83
C SER A 2 -17.84 -3.93 -5.75
N LEU A 3 -16.52 -4.05 -5.75
CA LEU A 3 -15.78 -4.66 -4.64
C LEU A 3 -16.28 -4.03 -3.33
N ASN A 4 -16.58 -4.86 -2.34
CA ASN A 4 -16.98 -4.43 -1.00
C ASN A 4 -15.98 -3.40 -0.48
N ASN A 5 -16.32 -2.11 -0.55
CA ASN A 5 -15.50 -1.06 0.03
C ASN A 5 -15.48 -1.31 1.55
N PRO A 6 -14.32 -1.67 2.14
CA PRO A 6 -14.22 -1.91 3.59
C PRO A 6 -14.52 -0.65 4.41
N VAL A 7 -14.61 0.50 3.75
CA VAL A 7 -14.86 1.84 4.29
C VAL A 7 -16.26 2.33 3.87
N ASN A 8 -17.27 1.45 3.81
CA ASN A 8 -18.66 1.90 3.63
C ASN A 8 -19.18 2.57 4.93
N LYS A 9 -20.04 3.58 4.79
CA LYS A 9 -20.55 4.41 5.89
C LYS A 9 -21.18 3.63 7.05
N ASN A 10 -21.89 2.55 6.77
CA ASN A 10 -22.54 1.73 7.81
C ASN A 10 -21.49 0.94 8.60
N ARG A 11 -20.48 0.38 7.92
CA ARG A 11 -19.39 -0.35 8.57
C ARG A 11 -18.58 0.56 9.50
N LEU A 12 -18.30 1.79 9.09
CA LEU A 12 -17.63 2.79 9.93
C LEU A 12 -18.42 3.13 11.19
N LYS A 13 -19.76 3.21 11.09
CA LYS A 13 -20.63 3.45 12.25
C LYS A 13 -20.57 2.29 13.24
N GLU A 14 -20.65 1.05 12.77
CA GLU A 14 -20.54 -0.14 13.62
C GLU A 14 -19.21 -0.13 14.39
N MET A 15 -18.09 0.05 13.69
CA MET A 15 -16.76 0.09 14.31
C MET A 15 -16.63 1.22 15.35
N TYR A 16 -17.24 2.38 15.10
CA TYR A 16 -17.24 3.49 16.03
C TYR A 16 -18.04 3.18 17.30
N GLU A 17 -19.23 2.56 17.17
CA GLU A 17 -20.03 2.16 18.33
C GLU A 17 -19.35 1.07 19.15
N ASP A 18 -18.70 0.10 18.52
CA ASP A 18 -17.90 -0.92 19.19
C ASP A 18 -16.76 -0.28 20.00
N LEU A 19 -15.99 0.63 19.37
CA LEU A 19 -14.93 1.38 20.05
C LEU A 19 -15.46 2.21 21.23
N ARG A 20 -16.63 2.83 21.06
CA ARG A 20 -17.28 3.61 22.12
C ARG A 20 -17.66 2.72 23.31
N CYS A 21 -18.12 1.49 23.06
CA CYS A 21 -18.44 0.51 24.09
C CYS A 21 -17.19 0.06 24.86
N ASP A 22 -16.04 -0.09 24.19
CA ASP A 22 -14.79 -0.51 24.83
C ASP A 22 -13.97 0.63 25.45
N TRP A 23 -14.23 1.88 25.06
CA TRP A 23 -13.52 3.05 25.55
C TRP A 23 -13.39 3.14 27.09
N PRO A 24 -14.43 2.83 27.91
CA PRO A 24 -14.28 2.85 29.37
C PRO A 24 -13.20 1.90 29.88
N LYS A 25 -13.07 0.70 29.29
CA LYS A 25 -12.05 -0.29 29.64
C LYS A 25 -10.66 0.18 29.21
N ILE A 26 -10.55 0.69 27.99
CA ILE A 26 -9.31 1.25 27.43
C ILE A 26 -8.81 2.40 28.31
N LYS A 27 -9.70 3.35 28.64
CA LYS A 27 -9.41 4.49 29.51
C LYS A 27 -8.93 4.05 30.90
N LYS A 28 -9.58 3.03 31.49
CA LYS A 28 -9.16 2.47 32.78
C LYS A 28 -7.74 1.89 32.70
N ASN A 29 -7.44 1.15 31.64
CA ASN A 29 -6.12 0.56 31.42
C ASN A 29 -5.02 1.62 31.21
N LEU A 30 -5.27 2.64 30.39
CA LEU A 30 -4.31 3.73 30.16
C LEU A 30 -3.97 4.48 31.46
N LYS A 31 -4.99 4.71 32.31
CA LYS A 31 -4.80 5.30 33.63
C LYS A 31 -3.98 4.40 34.55
N SER A 32 -4.26 3.09 34.62
CA SER A 32 -3.49 2.18 35.47
C SER A 32 -2.04 2.05 35.04
N ASN A 33 -1.74 2.30 33.76
CA ASN A 33 -0.39 2.32 33.20
C ASN A 33 0.28 3.72 33.25
N ASN A 34 -0.29 4.67 34.00
CA ASN A 34 0.22 6.04 34.14
C ASN A 34 0.44 6.78 32.80
N LYS A 35 -0.32 6.45 31.75
CA LYS A 35 -0.26 7.16 30.46
C LYS A 35 -0.94 8.52 30.59
N HIS A 36 -0.19 9.60 30.34
CA HIS A 36 -0.74 10.94 30.34
C HIS A 36 -1.68 11.14 29.13
N PRO A 37 -2.84 11.81 29.28
CA PRO A 37 -3.76 12.05 28.17
C PRO A 37 -3.10 12.72 26.96
N ASP A 38 -2.16 13.64 27.19
CA ASP A 38 -1.48 14.33 26.09
C ASP A 38 -0.52 13.42 25.33
N SER A 39 0.16 12.48 26.01
CA SER A 39 0.97 11.46 25.32
C SER A 39 0.10 10.53 24.46
N VAL A 40 -1.13 10.21 24.90
CA VAL A 40 -2.07 9.41 24.11
C VAL A 40 -2.54 10.18 22.87
N LYS A 41 -2.85 11.48 23.01
CA LYS A 41 -3.19 12.34 21.87
C LYS A 41 -2.02 12.47 20.91
N GLU A 42 -0.80 12.64 21.41
CA GLU A 42 0.41 12.75 20.61
C GLU A 42 0.64 11.47 19.78
N LEU A 43 0.44 10.28 20.36
CA LEU A 43 0.50 9.02 19.62
C LEU A 43 -0.51 8.95 18.46
N ILE A 44 -1.76 9.38 18.70
CA ILE A 44 -2.79 9.44 17.66
C ILE A 44 -2.41 10.42 16.56
N LEU A 45 -1.92 11.61 16.94
CA LEU A 45 -1.49 12.64 15.99
C LEU A 45 -0.30 12.17 15.15
N VAL A 46 0.71 11.54 15.75
CA VAL A 46 1.87 10.99 15.03
C VAL A 46 1.42 9.96 14.00
N ASP A 47 0.49 9.06 14.34
CA ASP A 47 -0.05 8.09 13.38
C ASP A 47 -0.81 8.79 12.23
N GLN A 48 -1.64 9.79 12.53
CA GLN A 48 -2.35 10.58 11.52
C GLN A 48 -1.39 11.32 10.58
N TYR A 49 -0.37 11.97 11.13
CA TYR A 49 0.65 12.66 10.32
C TYR A 49 1.43 11.67 9.46
N ARG A 50 1.81 10.51 9.99
CA ARG A 50 2.48 9.46 9.21
C ARG A 50 1.61 9.03 8.02
N GLN A 51 0.34 8.74 8.25
CA GLN A 51 -0.59 8.33 7.18
C GLN A 51 -0.74 9.43 6.12
N LEU A 52 -0.89 10.70 6.54
CA LEU A 52 -0.99 11.82 5.62
C LEU A 52 0.30 12.02 4.80
N THR A 53 1.47 11.92 5.44
CA THR A 53 2.75 12.02 4.75
C THR A 53 2.91 10.91 3.71
N VAL A 54 2.55 9.67 4.05
CA VAL A 54 2.55 8.54 3.10
C VAL A 54 1.65 8.84 1.90
N GLN A 55 0.41 9.28 2.11
CA GLN A 55 -0.51 9.60 1.03
C GLN A 55 0.02 10.74 0.14
N ASN A 56 0.58 11.79 0.74
CA ASN A 56 1.17 12.89 -0.01
C ASN A 56 2.35 12.44 -0.87
N LEU A 57 3.23 11.58 -0.34
CA LEU A 57 4.36 11.03 -1.10
C LEU A 57 3.87 10.13 -2.25
N GLN A 58 2.87 9.28 -2.01
CA GLN A 58 2.26 8.46 -3.06
C GLN A 58 1.65 9.32 -4.18
N MET A 59 0.95 10.40 -3.81
CA MET A 59 0.38 11.35 -4.77
C MET A 59 1.45 12.05 -5.60
N ILE A 60 2.54 12.51 -4.96
CA ILE A 60 3.67 13.15 -5.65
C ILE A 60 4.28 12.17 -6.66
N LEU A 61 4.64 10.96 -6.23
CA LEU A 61 5.22 9.94 -7.13
C LEU A 61 4.28 9.57 -8.29
N TYR A 62 2.97 9.44 -8.02
CA TYR A 62 1.99 9.14 -9.06
C TYR A 62 1.85 10.28 -10.09
N SER A 63 1.96 11.53 -9.63
CA SER A 63 1.95 12.71 -10.48
C SER A 63 3.21 12.77 -11.33
N GLU A 64 4.38 12.60 -10.70
CA GLU A 64 5.68 12.56 -11.38
C GLU A 64 5.74 11.46 -12.45
N LYS A 65 5.21 10.26 -12.17
CA LYS A 65 5.09 9.19 -13.17
C LYS A 65 4.29 9.63 -14.40
N GLN A 66 3.18 10.34 -14.19
CA GLN A 66 2.34 10.83 -15.30
C GLN A 66 3.06 11.92 -16.09
N ASP A 67 3.72 12.85 -15.41
CA ASP A 67 4.44 13.98 -16.02
C ASP A 67 5.72 13.54 -16.75
N ALA A 68 6.39 12.49 -16.26
CA ALA A 68 7.54 11.87 -16.92
C ALA A 68 7.19 11.33 -18.31
N GLY A 69 5.90 11.31 -18.66
CA GLY A 69 5.44 11.03 -20.02
C GLY A 69 5.99 9.70 -20.50
N SER A 70 5.90 8.66 -19.66
CA SER A 70 6.43 7.32 -19.93
C SER A 70 5.94 6.90 -21.31
N GLN A 71 6.78 7.14 -22.33
CA GLN A 71 6.49 6.83 -23.72
C GLN A 71 6.59 5.32 -23.77
N LYS A 72 5.49 4.66 -23.43
CA LYS A 72 5.36 3.23 -23.56
C LYS A 72 5.82 2.90 -24.97
N PRO A 73 6.92 2.14 -25.15
CA PRO A 73 7.42 1.85 -26.47
C PRO A 73 6.29 1.23 -27.29
N VAL A 74 6.23 1.52 -28.58
CA VAL A 74 5.21 0.92 -29.46
C VAL A 74 5.46 -0.59 -29.46
N LEU A 75 4.65 -1.33 -28.71
CA LEU A 75 4.73 -2.79 -28.59
C LEU A 75 3.96 -3.50 -29.71
N GLU A 76 3.45 -2.76 -30.70
CA GLU A 76 2.71 -3.34 -31.83
C GLU A 76 3.68 -3.83 -32.91
N ASN A 77 3.77 -5.16 -33.02
CA ASN A 77 4.22 -5.95 -34.19
C ASN A 77 5.63 -5.74 -34.76
N GLU A 78 6.44 -4.80 -34.27
CA GLU A 78 7.87 -4.70 -34.58
C GLU A 78 8.69 -5.03 -33.34
N ALA A 79 9.81 -5.73 -33.54
CA ALA A 79 10.75 -6.03 -32.47
C ALA A 79 11.32 -4.70 -31.94
N GLY A 80 10.71 -4.18 -30.87
CA GLY A 80 11.22 -3.01 -30.16
C GLY A 80 12.69 -3.22 -29.78
N ASN A 81 13.48 -2.15 -29.82
CA ASN A 81 14.89 -2.20 -29.43
C ASN A 81 14.99 -2.74 -27.99
N PRO A 82 15.65 -3.88 -27.73
CA PRO A 82 15.66 -4.51 -26.42
C PRO A 82 16.12 -3.61 -25.25
N PRO A 83 17.12 -2.72 -25.42
CA PRO A 83 17.48 -1.71 -24.42
C PRO A 83 16.31 -0.80 -24.02
N ASP A 84 15.56 -0.27 -24.98
CA ASP A 84 14.45 0.65 -24.73
C ASP A 84 13.33 -0.04 -23.94
N VAL A 85 13.06 -1.31 -24.26
CA VAL A 85 12.10 -2.15 -23.53
C VAL A 85 12.56 -2.40 -22.10
N LEU A 86 13.85 -2.68 -21.88
CA LEU A 86 14.41 -2.87 -20.54
C LEU A 86 14.43 -1.58 -19.72
N GLU A 87 14.72 -0.45 -20.34
CA GLU A 87 14.68 0.87 -19.69
C GLU A 87 13.26 1.23 -19.24
N TYR A 88 12.27 1.01 -20.11
CA TYR A 88 10.85 1.17 -19.76
C TYR A 88 10.45 0.23 -18.62
N LEU A 89 10.80 -1.05 -18.72
CA LEU A 89 10.52 -2.04 -17.68
C LEU A 89 11.11 -1.65 -16.33
N GLY A 90 12.38 -1.22 -16.31
CA GLY A 90 13.06 -0.74 -15.11
C GLY A 90 12.37 0.47 -14.48
N SER A 91 11.94 1.42 -15.32
CA SER A 91 11.20 2.61 -14.88
C SER A 91 9.85 2.26 -14.25
N GLU A 92 9.06 1.38 -14.89
CA GLU A 92 7.78 0.92 -14.33
C GLU A 92 7.98 0.14 -13.02
N CYS A 93 9.00 -0.72 -12.94
CA CYS A 93 9.34 -1.44 -11.70
C CYS A 93 9.75 -0.49 -10.58
N TYR A 94 10.50 0.58 -10.88
CA TYR A 94 10.87 1.59 -9.90
C TYR A 94 9.64 2.26 -9.29
N TRP A 95 8.73 2.78 -10.13
CA TRP A 95 7.52 3.45 -9.64
C TRP A 95 6.63 2.52 -8.81
N LEU A 96 6.41 1.29 -9.30
CA LEU A 96 5.63 0.28 -8.58
C LEU A 96 6.28 -0.06 -7.23
N GLY A 97 7.60 -0.27 -7.21
CA GLY A 97 8.36 -0.56 -5.99
C GLY A 97 8.23 0.56 -4.95
N CYS A 98 8.36 1.82 -5.36
CA CYS A 98 8.17 2.97 -4.46
C CYS A 98 6.75 3.03 -3.89
N LEU A 99 5.72 2.83 -4.71
CA LEU A 99 4.33 2.86 -4.26
C LEU A 99 4.00 1.70 -3.31
N MET A 100 4.52 0.51 -3.58
CA MET A 100 4.37 -0.68 -2.73
C MET A 100 5.05 -0.50 -1.37
N ALA A 101 6.27 0.07 -1.36
CA ALA A 101 7.02 0.34 -0.14
C ALA A 101 6.34 1.42 0.74
N LEU A 102 5.70 2.41 0.10
CA LEU A 102 4.94 3.44 0.81
C LEU A 102 3.59 2.94 1.33
N ASN A 103 3.07 1.80 0.86
CA ASN A 103 1.82 1.27 1.39
C ASN A 103 1.93 0.95 2.90
N ASN A 104 0.81 0.99 3.61
CA ASN A 104 0.77 0.70 5.03
C ASN A 104 -0.33 -0.34 5.35
N PRO A 105 0.04 -1.60 5.66
CA PRO A 105 1.40 -2.13 5.74
C PRO A 105 2.09 -2.22 4.36
N PRO A 106 3.43 -2.26 4.29
CA PRO A 106 4.14 -2.39 3.02
C PRO A 106 3.69 -3.64 2.26
N LEU A 107 3.55 -3.48 0.95
CA LEU A 107 3.18 -4.57 0.05
C LEU A 107 4.44 -5.26 -0.47
N GLN A 108 4.35 -6.57 -0.66
CA GLN A 108 5.43 -7.37 -1.23
C GLN A 108 4.93 -8.19 -2.41
N PRO A 109 5.79 -8.42 -3.42
CA PRO A 109 5.46 -9.33 -4.49
C PRO A 109 5.51 -10.77 -3.97
N ASP A 110 4.52 -11.58 -4.35
CA ASP A 110 4.47 -13.00 -3.97
C ASP A 110 5.32 -13.84 -4.93
N TRP A 111 6.61 -13.96 -4.65
CA TRP A 111 7.57 -14.71 -5.47
C TRP A 111 7.51 -16.22 -5.28
N GLU A 112 6.89 -16.69 -4.20
CA GLU A 112 6.99 -18.10 -3.78
C GLU A 112 5.81 -18.93 -4.29
N ASN A 113 4.61 -18.36 -4.38
CA ASN A 113 3.40 -19.10 -4.76
C ASN A 113 3.14 -19.07 -6.29
N HIS A 114 4.15 -19.42 -7.08
CA HIS A 114 4.01 -19.55 -8.53
C HIS A 114 3.56 -20.95 -8.96
N PRO A 115 2.54 -21.08 -9.85
CA PRO A 115 2.16 -22.35 -10.42
C PRO A 115 3.34 -23.02 -11.16
N PRO A 116 3.62 -24.31 -10.97
CA PRO A 116 4.70 -25.01 -11.67
C PRO A 116 4.55 -25.03 -13.20
N SER A 117 3.34 -24.79 -13.71
CA SER A 117 2.99 -24.77 -15.13
C SER A 117 3.19 -23.40 -15.80
N MET A 118 3.77 -22.43 -15.08
CA MET A 118 3.92 -21.05 -15.54
C MET A 118 5.03 -20.94 -16.60
N ASP A 119 4.86 -20.05 -17.58
CA ASP A 119 5.85 -19.88 -18.64
C ASP A 119 7.13 -19.27 -18.06
N ARG A 120 8.30 -19.61 -18.62
CA ARG A 120 9.59 -19.10 -18.12
C ARG A 120 9.76 -17.59 -18.33
N TRP A 121 8.96 -16.97 -19.19
CA TRP A 121 8.88 -15.53 -19.42
C TRP A 121 7.82 -14.84 -18.56
N ASP A 122 7.02 -15.58 -17.79
CA ASP A 122 6.13 -15.00 -16.80
C ASP A 122 6.94 -14.59 -15.55
N LEU A 123 7.79 -13.60 -15.70
CA LEU A 123 8.76 -13.14 -14.70
C LEU A 123 8.11 -12.44 -13.51
N PHE A 124 6.90 -11.90 -13.68
CA PHE A 124 6.24 -11.13 -12.65
C PHE A 124 5.38 -12.00 -11.73
N PRO A 125 5.33 -11.67 -10.44
CA PRO A 125 4.49 -12.38 -9.51
C PRO A 125 3.03 -12.04 -9.79
N ARG A 126 2.16 -13.05 -9.69
CA ARG A 126 0.73 -12.89 -9.99
C ARG A 126 -0.05 -12.20 -8.88
N ASN A 127 0.46 -12.26 -7.66
CA ASN A 127 -0.18 -11.71 -6.48
C ASN A 127 0.75 -10.74 -5.76
N ILE A 128 0.12 -9.91 -4.95
CA ILE A 128 0.77 -9.03 -3.99
C ILE A 128 0.27 -9.44 -2.62
N THR A 129 1.17 -9.59 -1.67
CA THR A 129 0.87 -9.90 -0.27
C THR A 129 1.19 -8.72 0.63
N THR A 130 0.68 -8.77 1.85
CA THR A 130 1.12 -7.85 2.91
C THR A 130 2.37 -8.41 3.58
N ALA A 131 3.30 -7.53 3.97
CA ALA A 131 4.54 -7.95 4.63
C ALA A 131 4.32 -8.79 5.91
N SER A 132 3.15 -8.69 6.56
CA SER A 132 2.78 -9.44 7.76
C SER A 132 2.23 -10.84 7.51
N GLU A 133 1.96 -11.26 6.26
CA GLU A 133 1.47 -12.61 5.94
C GLU A 133 2.61 -13.65 5.85
N ASN A 134 3.87 -13.19 5.88
CA ASN A 134 5.06 -14.02 5.74
C ASN A 134 5.81 -14.30 7.07
N GLU A 135 5.22 -13.93 8.22
CA GLU A 135 5.69 -14.25 9.59
C GLU A 135 4.79 -15.29 10.27
#